data_AF-A0A915D6Z2-F1
#
_entry.id   AF-A0A915D6Z2-F1
#
_cell.length_a   1.000
_cell.length_b   1.000
_cell.length_c   1.000
_cell.angle_alpha   90.00
_cell.angle_beta   90.00
_cell.angle_gamma   90.00
#
_symmetry.space_group_name_H-M   'P 1'
#
loop_
_entity.id
_entity.type
_entity.pdbx_description
1 polymer ?
#
loop_
_entity_poly.entity_id
_entity_poly.type
_entity_poly.pdbx_seq_one_letter_code
_entity_poly.pdbx_strand_id
1 'polypeptide(L)'
;MYLWMGDLHVNYWWAGRKGDIIRQNYNIISLVYRIGLYGTPSGATFEQIVGIVDSYLKAYGSTLNFVAAFYITYVNARWWWLFMEIPWPDTLCMLISALMKSNGPASREKKRQIRLAVCGYWNLAFVLLMRDISVSTKKRFPSLDNLNPVLATKEEIQLLRKAADMLDGEDGGVYFQQSCLYSLPQLAVSSATWIGTP
;
A
#
# COMPACT_ATOMS: atom_id res chain seq x y z
N MET A 1 25.30 -8.99 6.55
CA MET A 1 24.11 -9.50 5.82
C MET A 1 23.20 -8.32 5.56
N TYR A 2 23.47 -7.58 4.49
CA TYR A 2 22.76 -6.34 4.13
C TYR A 2 22.14 -6.57 2.77
N LEU A 3 20.84 -6.80 2.69
CA LEU A 3 20.03 -6.43 1.53
C LEU A 3 18.55 -6.60 1.88
N TRP A 4 17.86 -5.49 2.17
CA TRP A 4 16.49 -5.29 1.70
C TRP A 4 16.14 -3.80 1.81
N MET A 5 15.62 -3.23 0.73
CA MET A 5 15.23 -1.84 0.58
C MET A 5 13.99 -1.56 1.44
N GLY A 6 14.22 -1.13 2.69
CA GLY A 6 13.18 -0.89 3.71
C GLY A 6 13.79 -0.74 5.10
N ASP A 7 14.93 -0.06 5.15
CA ASP A 7 16.05 -0.29 6.07
C ASP A 7 15.69 -0.76 7.48
N LEU A 8 16.13 -1.99 7.78
CA LEU A 8 16.33 -2.45 9.14
C LEU A 8 17.11 -1.39 9.93
N HIS A 9 18.04 -0.65 9.32
CA HIS A 9 18.87 0.34 10.00
C HIS A 9 18.07 1.45 10.71
N VAL A 10 16.97 1.95 10.15
CA VAL A 10 16.11 2.94 10.83
C VAL A 10 15.37 2.28 11.99
N ASN A 11 14.75 1.12 11.75
CA ASN A 11 14.10 0.35 12.80
C ASN A 11 15.07 -0.13 13.88
N TYR A 12 16.33 -0.38 13.54
CA TYR A 12 17.43 -0.81 14.39
C TYR A 12 18.04 0.39 15.13
N TRP A 13 18.00 1.59 14.55
CA TRP A 13 18.33 2.83 15.25
C TRP A 13 17.27 3.17 16.31
N TRP A 14 15.99 3.00 15.96
CA TRP A 14 14.87 3.13 16.91
C TRP A 14 14.88 2.02 17.96
N ALA A 15 15.18 0.77 17.57
CA ALA A 15 15.34 -0.35 18.48
C ALA A 15 16.61 -0.21 19.34
N GLY A 16 17.67 0.39 18.79
CA GLY A 16 18.93 0.70 19.47
C GLY A 16 18.71 1.73 20.57
N ARG A 17 18.11 2.88 20.25
CA ARG A 17 17.74 3.88 21.26
C ARG A 17 16.82 3.31 22.33
N LYS A 18 15.83 2.49 21.97
CA LYS A 18 14.96 1.80 22.96
C LYS A 18 15.74 0.79 23.80
N GLY A 19 16.64 0.03 23.20
CA GLY A 19 17.50 -0.93 23.90
C GLY A 19 18.48 -0.26 24.86
N ASP A 20 18.95 0.94 24.53
CA ASP A 20 19.79 1.77 25.40
C ASP A 20 19.01 2.27 26.61
N ILE A 21 17.76 2.71 26.42
CA ILE A 21 16.87 3.10 27.51
C ILE A 21 16.61 1.91 28.45
N ILE A 22 16.35 0.71 27.92
CA ILE A 22 16.14 -0.49 28.74
C ILE A 22 17.40 -0.82 29.55
N ARG A 23 18.59 -0.82 28.92
CA ARG A 23 19.87 -1.03 29.60
C ARG A 23 20.14 0.02 30.68
N GLN A 24 19.86 1.29 30.38
CA GLN A 24 20.03 2.38 31.34
C GLN A 24 19.16 2.17 32.57
N ASN A 25 17.87 1.86 32.39
CA ASN A 25 16.96 1.59 33.49
C ASN A 25 17.40 0.37 34.32
N TYR A 26 17.80 -0.73 33.65
CA TYR A 26 18.34 -1.90 34.34
C TYR A 26 19.57 -1.56 35.19
N ASN A 27 20.49 -0.76 34.64
CA ASN A 27 21.70 -0.33 35.36
C ASN A 27 21.36 0.58 36.56
N ILE A 28 20.39 1.49 36.41
CA ILE A 28 19.93 2.35 37.52
C ILE A 28 19.33 1.50 38.63
N ILE A 29 18.43 0.56 38.30
CA ILE A 29 17.81 -0.33 39.29
C ILE A 29 18.87 -1.20 39.99
N SER A 30 19.82 -1.74 39.22
CA SER A 30 20.94 -2.53 39.73
C SER A 30 21.84 -1.71 40.68
N LEU A 31 22.10 -0.44 40.34
CA LEU A 31 22.90 0.47 41.18
C LEU A 31 22.17 0.82 42.48
N VAL A 32 20.88 1.15 42.41
CA VAL A 32 20.03 1.44 43.59
C VAL A 32 19.99 0.24 44.53
N TYR A 33 19.84 -0.97 43.99
CA TYR A 33 19.87 -2.20 44.78
C TYR A 33 21.22 -2.40 45.47
N ARG A 34 22.33 -2.29 44.71
CA ARG A 34 23.69 -2.52 45.23
C ARG A 34 24.16 -1.50 46.26
N ILE A 35 23.82 -0.22 46.09
CA ILE A 35 24.31 0.86 46.96
C ILE A 35 23.39 1.07 48.16
N GLY A 36 22.07 0.94 48.00
CA GLY A 36 21.10 1.38 49.01
C GLY A 36 20.30 0.28 49.70
N LEU A 37 20.02 -0.84 49.02
CA LEU A 37 19.11 -1.88 49.52
C LEU A 37 19.82 -3.17 49.94
N TYR A 38 21.03 -3.43 49.46
CA TYR A 38 21.76 -4.65 49.76
C TYR A 38 22.00 -4.81 51.27
N GLY A 39 21.58 -5.94 51.83
CA GLY A 39 21.73 -6.25 53.27
C GLY A 39 20.68 -5.60 54.18
N THR A 40 19.73 -4.84 53.65
CA THR A 40 18.61 -4.25 54.44
C THR A 40 17.35 -5.14 54.39
N PRO A 41 16.42 -5.01 55.35
CA PRO A 41 15.13 -5.72 55.30
C PRO A 41 14.33 -5.44 54.02
N SER A 42 14.40 -4.20 53.50
CA SER A 42 13.74 -3.80 52.25
C SER A 42 14.37 -4.45 51.01
N GLY A 43 15.67 -4.75 51.04
CA GLY A 43 16.35 -5.49 49.97
C GLY A 43 15.87 -6.93 49.84
N ALA A 44 15.61 -7.61 50.96
CA ALA A 44 15.07 -8.96 50.96
C ALA A 44 13.66 -9.03 50.33
N THR A 45 12.81 -8.03 50.58
CA THR A 45 11.51 -7.93 49.91
C THR A 45 11.66 -7.71 48.40
N PHE A 46 12.62 -6.89 47.97
CA PHE A 46 12.90 -6.68 46.54
C PHE A 46 13.34 -7.98 45.84
N GLU A 47 14.21 -8.78 46.47
CA GLU A 47 14.63 -10.08 45.94
C GLU A 47 13.47 -11.06 45.76
N GLN A 48 12.53 -11.08 46.71
CA GLN A 48 11.31 -11.89 46.59
C GLN A 48 10.47 -11.46 45.39
N ILE A 49 10.29 -10.15 45.18
CA ILE A 49 9.55 -9.61 44.03
C ILE A 49 10.25 -10.01 42.72
N VAL A 50 11.58 -9.85 42.63
CA VAL A 50 12.34 -10.25 41.44
C VAL A 50 12.21 -11.75 41.18
N GLY A 51 12.27 -12.58 42.23
CA GLY A 51 12.06 -14.03 42.13
C GLY A 51 10.67 -14.40 41.63
N ILE A 52 9.64 -13.69 42.10
CA ILE A 52 8.26 -13.85 41.61
C ILE A 52 8.20 -13.50 40.12
N VAL A 53 8.74 -12.35 39.71
CA VAL A 53 8.73 -11.91 38.30
C VAL A 53 9.50 -12.88 37.40
N ASP A 54 10.66 -13.38 37.83
CA ASP A 54 11.44 -14.38 37.09
C ASP A 54 10.65 -15.70 36.90
N SER A 55 9.91 -16.12 37.93
CA SER A 55 9.05 -17.31 37.84
C SER A 55 7.92 -17.14 36.82
N TYR A 56 7.28 -15.96 36.78
CA TYR A 56 6.27 -15.62 35.78
C TYR A 56 6.85 -15.56 34.37
N LEU A 57 8.04 -14.96 34.20
CA LEU A 57 8.69 -14.88 32.89
C LEU A 57 9.07 -16.27 32.35
N LYS A 58 9.54 -17.17 33.22
CA LYS A 58 9.83 -18.57 32.82
C LYS A 58 8.56 -19.34 32.48
N ALA A 59 7.48 -19.15 33.23
CA ALA A 59 6.22 -19.85 33.02
C ALA A 59 5.50 -19.39 31.73
N TYR A 60 5.45 -18.09 31.47
CA TYR A 60 4.66 -17.52 30.38
C TYR A 60 5.49 -17.05 29.17
N GLY A 61 6.80 -16.90 29.31
CA GLY A 61 7.66 -16.38 28.24
C GLY A 61 7.67 -17.24 26.97
N SER A 62 7.62 -18.56 27.12
CA SER A 62 7.48 -19.49 25.98
C SER A 62 6.16 -19.30 25.24
N THR A 63 5.06 -19.14 25.97
CA THR A 63 3.73 -18.88 25.41
C THR A 63 3.66 -17.53 24.71
N LEU A 64 4.29 -16.48 25.27
CA LEU A 64 4.35 -15.17 24.63
C LEU A 64 5.13 -15.22 23.30
N ASN A 65 6.26 -15.93 23.29
CA ASN A 65 7.04 -16.14 22.06
C ASN A 65 6.24 -16.93 21.01
N PHE A 66 5.48 -17.92 21.46
CA PHE A 66 4.62 -18.73 20.58
C PHE A 66 3.49 -17.90 19.96
N VAL A 67 2.81 -17.07 20.74
CA VAL A 67 1.78 -16.15 20.23
C VAL A 67 2.38 -15.13 19.26
N ALA A 68 3.57 -14.59 19.56
CA ALA A 68 4.28 -13.70 18.66
C ALA A 68 4.62 -14.39 17.31
N ALA A 69 5.06 -15.65 17.34
CA ALA A 69 5.35 -16.41 16.13
C ALA A 69 4.10 -16.63 15.25
N PHE A 70 2.95 -16.95 15.87
CA PHE A 70 1.69 -17.04 15.14
C PHE A 70 1.24 -15.70 14.56
N TYR A 71 1.36 -14.64 15.35
CA TYR A 71 0.99 -13.31 14.90
C TYR A 71 1.81 -12.89 13.67
N ILE A 72 3.13 -13.10 13.70
CA ILE A 72 4.01 -12.80 12.56
C ILE A 72 3.59 -13.62 11.33
N THR A 73 3.29 -14.90 11.52
CA THR A 73 2.84 -15.79 10.43
C THR A 73 1.53 -15.28 9.79
N TYR A 74 0.56 -14.89 10.62
CA TYR A 74 -0.71 -14.33 10.16
C TYR A 74 -0.51 -13.01 9.38
N VAL A 75 0.29 -12.08 9.93
CA VAL A 75 0.58 -10.81 9.27
C VAL A 75 1.29 -11.04 7.94
N ASN A 76 2.24 -11.97 7.89
CA ASN A 76 2.96 -12.31 6.66
C ASN A 76 2.02 -12.90 5.60
N ALA A 77 1.13 -13.81 5.98
CA ALA A 77 0.15 -14.38 5.06
C ALA A 77 -0.81 -13.31 4.51
N ARG A 78 -1.29 -12.40 5.35
CA ARG A 78 -2.13 -11.28 4.92
C ARG A 78 -1.39 -10.34 3.97
N TRP A 79 -0.15 -9.98 4.30
CA TRP A 79 0.66 -9.10 3.44
C TRP A 79 0.91 -9.74 2.08
N TRP A 80 1.25 -11.04 2.07
CA TRP A 80 1.43 -11.78 0.84
C TRP A 80 0.16 -11.88 0.00
N TRP A 81 -0.99 -12.13 0.64
CA TRP A 81 -2.29 -12.14 -0.03
C TRP A 81 -2.58 -10.78 -0.68
N LEU A 82 -2.38 -9.68 0.06
CA LEU A 82 -2.55 -8.34 -0.49
C LEU A 82 -1.58 -8.06 -1.65
N PHE A 83 -0.35 -8.56 -1.57
CA PHE A 83 0.65 -8.41 -2.63
C PHE A 83 0.25 -9.16 -3.91
N MET A 84 -0.31 -10.36 -3.78
CA MET A 84 -0.77 -11.17 -4.91
C MET A 84 -2.02 -10.60 -5.57
N GLU A 85 -2.86 -9.88 -4.82
CA GLU A 85 -4.06 -9.25 -5.35
C GLU A 85 -3.76 -8.00 -6.19
N ILE A 86 -2.54 -7.44 -6.13
CA ILE A 86 -2.15 -6.30 -6.97
C ILE A 86 -2.15 -6.76 -8.43
N PRO A 87 -3.07 -6.25 -9.28
CA PRO A 87 -3.12 -6.68 -10.67
C PRO A 87 -1.92 -6.12 -11.41
N TRP A 88 -1.17 -6.99 -12.09
CA TRP A 88 -0.07 -6.56 -12.95
C TRP A 88 -0.62 -6.21 -14.35
N PRO A 89 -0.11 -5.16 -15.02
CA PRO A 89 -0.59 -4.75 -16.35
C PRO A 89 -0.36 -5.83 -17.41
N ASP A 90 0.59 -6.73 -17.19
CA ASP A 90 1.08 -7.69 -18.18
C ASP A 90 -0.04 -8.62 -18.68
N THR A 91 -0.77 -9.25 -17.75
CA THR A 91 -1.89 -10.16 -18.07
C THR A 91 -2.97 -9.45 -18.88
N LEU A 92 -3.29 -8.20 -18.53
CA LEU A 92 -4.28 -7.39 -19.24
C LEU A 92 -3.78 -7.02 -20.65
N CYS A 93 -2.52 -6.63 -20.79
CA CYS A 93 -1.91 -6.31 -22.08
C CYS A 93 -1.91 -7.53 -23.02
N MET A 94 -1.60 -8.72 -22.50
CA MET A 94 -1.61 -9.96 -23.27
C MET A 94 -3.03 -10.33 -23.73
N LEU A 95 -4.02 -10.25 -22.84
CA LEU A 95 -5.41 -10.55 -23.15
C LEU A 95 -5.95 -9.63 -24.26
N ILE A 96 -5.74 -8.32 -24.11
CA ILE A 96 -6.16 -7.31 -25.08
C ILE A 96 -5.49 -7.54 -26.44
N SER A 97 -4.22 -7.92 -26.44
CA SER A 97 -3.47 -8.24 -27.66
C SER A 97 -4.02 -9.48 -28.36
N ALA A 98 -4.45 -10.49 -27.60
CA ALA A 98 -5.07 -11.70 -28.13
C ALA A 98 -6.48 -11.46 -28.71
N LEU A 99 -7.27 -10.60 -28.07
CA LEU A 99 -8.64 -10.27 -28.51
C LEU A 99 -8.65 -9.41 -29.79
N MET A 100 -7.70 -8.49 -29.96
CA MET A 100 -7.64 -7.59 -31.11
C MET A 100 -6.74 -8.10 -32.25
N LYS A 101 -7.11 -9.23 -32.87
CA LYS A 101 -6.45 -9.74 -34.10
C LYS A 101 -6.64 -8.76 -35.26
N SER A 102 -5.58 -8.44 -36.01
CA SER A 102 -5.65 -7.51 -37.15
C SER A 102 -5.92 -8.23 -38.47
N ASN A 103 -6.91 -7.76 -39.24
CA ASN A 103 -7.26 -8.32 -40.56
C ASN A 103 -6.65 -7.51 -41.73
N GLY A 104 -5.65 -6.66 -41.47
CA GLY A 104 -4.96 -5.88 -42.50
C GLY A 104 -4.15 -4.68 -41.96
N PRO A 105 -3.43 -3.94 -42.81
CA PRO A 105 -2.58 -2.81 -42.40
C PRO A 105 -3.36 -1.62 -41.82
N ALA A 106 -4.46 -1.21 -42.47
CA ALA A 106 -5.30 -0.10 -41.99
C ALA A 106 -6.03 -0.43 -40.67
N SER A 107 -6.39 -1.71 -40.45
CA SER A 107 -6.97 -2.19 -39.19
C SER A 107 -5.94 -2.25 -38.06
N ARG A 108 -4.65 -2.39 -38.39
CA ARG A 108 -3.55 -2.52 -37.42
C ARG A 108 -3.36 -1.24 -36.61
N GLU A 109 -3.36 -0.08 -37.27
CA GLU A 109 -3.12 1.20 -36.60
C GLU A 109 -4.28 1.56 -35.66
N LYS A 110 -5.53 1.44 -36.12
CA LYS A 110 -6.71 1.64 -35.25
C LYS A 110 -6.69 0.72 -34.02
N LYS A 111 -6.38 -0.57 -34.20
CA LYS A 111 -6.29 -1.52 -33.10
C LYS A 111 -5.13 -1.21 -32.16
N ARG A 112 -3.99 -0.75 -32.69
CA ARG A 112 -2.86 -0.30 -31.87
C ARG A 112 -3.26 0.87 -30.97
N GLN A 113 -3.96 1.85 -31.51
CA GLN A 113 -4.46 3.00 -30.73
C GLN A 113 -5.39 2.54 -29.60
N ILE A 114 -6.32 1.61 -29.87
CA ILE A 114 -7.20 1.06 -28.83
C ILE A 114 -6.40 0.33 -27.75
N ARG A 115 -5.43 -0.51 -28.11
CA ARG A 115 -4.60 -1.22 -27.10
C ARG A 115 -3.86 -0.24 -26.20
N LEU A 116 -3.24 0.78 -26.78
CA LEU A 116 -2.53 1.82 -26.02
C LEU A 116 -3.48 2.61 -25.11
N ALA A 117 -4.66 2.98 -25.61
CA ALA A 117 -5.66 3.68 -24.84
C ALA A 117 -6.13 2.86 -23.63
N VAL A 118 -6.48 1.58 -23.82
CA VAL A 118 -6.94 0.72 -22.72
C VAL A 118 -5.86 0.51 -21.66
N CYS A 119 -4.60 0.26 -22.06
CA CYS A 119 -3.49 0.16 -21.12
C CYS A 119 -3.24 1.48 -20.37
N GLY A 120 -3.39 2.63 -21.05
CA GLY A 120 -3.31 3.96 -20.45
C GLY A 120 -4.39 4.19 -19.40
N TYR A 121 -5.64 3.88 -19.72
CA TYR A 121 -6.76 3.99 -18.77
C TYR A 121 -6.62 3.05 -17.58
N TRP A 122 -6.10 1.84 -17.79
CA TRP A 122 -5.81 0.91 -16.70
C TRP A 122 -4.74 1.48 -15.75
N ASN A 123 -3.64 2.02 -16.29
CA ASN A 123 -2.61 2.67 -15.50
C ASN A 123 -3.16 3.89 -14.72
N LEU A 124 -4.01 4.68 -15.36
CA LEU A 124 -4.69 5.82 -14.74
C LEU A 124 -5.56 5.38 -13.56
N ALA A 125 -6.42 4.39 -13.76
CA ALA A 125 -7.29 3.83 -12.72
C ALA A 125 -6.47 3.23 -11.57
N PHE A 126 -5.39 2.52 -11.88
CA PHE A 126 -4.49 1.95 -10.89
C PHE A 126 -3.80 3.02 -10.02
N VAL A 127 -3.34 4.11 -10.63
CA VAL A 127 -2.74 5.24 -9.89
C VAL A 127 -3.77 5.91 -8.98
N LEU A 128 -5.01 6.10 -9.45
CA LEU A 128 -6.08 6.67 -8.63
C LEU A 128 -6.43 5.77 -7.44
N LEU A 129 -6.58 4.45 -7.66
CA LEU A 129 -6.83 3.49 -6.59
C LEU A 129 -5.67 3.45 -5.58
N MET A 130 -4.42 3.43 -6.07
CA MET A 130 -3.25 3.46 -5.22
C MET A 130 -3.12 4.76 -4.44
N ARG A 131 -3.61 5.89 -4.96
CA ARG A 131 -3.64 7.18 -4.26
C ARG A 131 -4.55 7.14 -3.04
N ASP A 132 -5.65 6.40 -3.09
CA ASP A 132 -6.62 6.34 -2.00
C ASP A 132 -6.15 5.40 -0.87
N ILE A 133 -5.47 4.30 -1.22
CA ILE A 133 -5.01 3.30 -0.25
C ILE A 133 -3.60 3.62 0.29
N SER A 134 -2.70 4.16 -0.54
CA SER A 134 -1.30 4.38 -0.19
C SER A 134 -0.99 5.86 0.06
N VAL A 135 -0.50 6.14 1.27
CA VAL A 135 -0.02 7.48 1.65
C VAL A 135 1.16 7.94 0.78
N SER A 136 2.02 7.01 0.33
CA SER A 136 3.16 7.35 -0.53
C SER A 136 2.69 7.87 -1.90
N THR A 137 1.73 7.18 -2.50
CA THR A 137 1.13 7.59 -3.78
C THR A 137 0.35 8.89 -3.62
N LYS A 138 -0.39 9.06 -2.51
CA LYS A 138 -1.07 10.31 -2.17
C LYS A 138 -0.12 11.50 -2.04
N LYS A 139 1.07 11.29 -1.46
CA LYS A 139 2.11 12.35 -1.40
C LYS A 139 2.68 12.69 -2.77
N ARG A 140 2.83 11.70 -3.66
CA ARG A 140 3.35 11.89 -5.02
C ARG A 140 2.34 12.56 -5.94
N PHE A 141 1.06 12.21 -5.82
CA PHE A 141 -0.05 12.75 -6.61
C PHE A 141 -1.16 13.27 -5.69
N PRO A 142 -0.96 14.43 -5.02
CA PRO A 142 -1.89 14.90 -3.99
C PRO A 142 -3.23 15.41 -4.54
N SER A 143 -3.25 15.90 -5.79
CA SER A 143 -4.46 16.37 -6.47
C SER A 143 -4.52 15.85 -7.90
N LEU A 144 -5.71 15.87 -8.51
CA LEU A 144 -5.90 15.52 -9.92
C LEU A 144 -5.14 16.49 -10.86
N ASP A 145 -4.92 17.74 -10.44
CA ASP A 145 -4.15 18.74 -11.22
C ASP A 145 -2.66 18.43 -11.28
N ASN A 146 -2.14 17.70 -10.29
CA ASN A 146 -0.74 17.29 -10.23
C ASN A 146 -0.48 15.97 -10.95
N LEU A 147 -1.48 15.42 -11.65
CA LEU A 147 -1.30 14.22 -12.44
C LEU A 147 -0.45 14.53 -13.68
N ASN A 148 0.50 13.64 -14.00
CA ASN A 148 1.37 13.83 -15.15
C ASN A 148 0.53 13.86 -16.44
N PRO A 149 0.71 14.84 -17.35
CA PRO A 149 0.01 14.88 -18.63
C PRO A 149 0.24 13.65 -19.51
N VAL A 150 1.29 12.87 -19.25
CA VAL A 150 1.53 11.57 -19.92
C VAL A 150 0.52 10.50 -19.47
N LEU A 151 -0.04 10.64 -18.26
CA LEU A 151 -0.95 9.65 -17.67
C LEU A 151 -2.42 9.92 -18.03
N ALA A 152 -2.81 11.19 -18.09
CA ALA A 152 -4.14 11.62 -18.53
C ALA A 152 -4.07 12.99 -19.20
N THR A 153 -4.87 13.16 -20.24
CA THR A 153 -5.05 14.44 -20.91
C THR A 153 -5.90 15.40 -20.06
N LYS A 154 -5.83 16.70 -20.37
CA LYS A 154 -6.62 17.72 -19.65
C LYS A 154 -8.13 17.50 -19.82
N GLU A 155 -8.55 17.00 -20.97
CA GLU A 155 -9.95 16.70 -21.27
C GLU A 155 -10.45 15.53 -20.42
N GLU A 156 -9.66 14.45 -20.33
CA GLU A 156 -9.97 13.29 -19.47
C GLU A 156 -10.04 13.69 -17.99
N ILE A 157 -9.15 14.58 -17.53
CA ILE A 157 -9.19 15.09 -16.16
C ILE A 157 -10.48 15.88 -15.90
N GLN A 158 -10.95 16.68 -16.86
CA GLN A 158 -12.23 17.39 -16.73
C GLN A 158 -13.41 16.42 -16.65
N LEU A 159 -13.39 15.34 -17.44
CA LEU A 159 -14.42 14.30 -17.37
C LEU A 159 -14.41 13.58 -16.02
N LEU A 160 -13.22 13.26 -15.49
CA LEU A 160 -13.07 12.65 -14.17
C LEU A 160 -13.59 13.55 -13.04
N ARG A 161 -13.38 14.87 -13.14
CA ARG A 161 -13.93 15.84 -12.17
C ARG A 161 -15.44 15.86 -12.20
N LYS A 162 -16.03 15.96 -13.39
CA LYS A 162 -17.49 15.89 -13.54
C LYS A 162 -18.05 14.59 -12.96
N ALA A 163 -17.38 13.46 -13.20
CA ALA A 163 -17.78 12.19 -12.63
C ALA A 163 -17.66 12.15 -11.09
N ALA A 164 -16.61 12.75 -10.52
CA ALA A 164 -16.45 12.88 -9.07
C ALA A 164 -17.55 13.76 -8.46
N ASP A 165 -17.84 14.91 -9.07
CA ASP A 165 -18.92 15.81 -8.62
C ASP A 165 -20.30 15.14 -8.66
N MET A 166 -20.53 14.22 -9.62
CA MET A 166 -21.75 13.40 -9.66
C MET A 166 -21.81 12.34 -8.56
N LEU A 167 -20.66 11.80 -8.13
CA LEU A 167 -20.59 10.78 -7.08
C LEU A 167 -20.72 11.37 -5.68
N ASP A 168 -20.29 12.61 -5.48
CA ASP A 168 -20.38 13.34 -4.21
C ASP A 168 -21.81 13.89 -3.93
N GLY A 169 -22.71 13.84 -4.92
CA GLY A 169 -24.15 14.05 -4.71
C GLY A 169 -24.81 12.85 -4.04
N GLU A 170 -25.85 13.06 -3.21
CA GLU A 170 -26.51 12.05 -2.35
C GLU A 170 -26.98 10.73 -3.04
N ASP A 171 -26.94 10.65 -4.37
CA ASP A 171 -27.38 9.50 -5.19
C ASP A 171 -26.22 8.69 -5.85
N GLY A 172 -24.96 8.94 -5.48
CA GLY A 172 -23.75 8.50 -6.21
C GLY A 172 -23.59 6.99 -6.47
N GLY A 173 -24.21 6.11 -5.68
CA GLY A 173 -24.10 4.66 -5.85
C GLY A 173 -24.82 4.10 -7.09
N VAL A 174 -25.85 4.79 -7.59
CA VAL A 174 -26.75 4.27 -8.63
C VAL A 174 -26.25 4.60 -10.05
N TYR A 175 -25.47 5.68 -10.21
CA TYR A 175 -25.01 6.16 -11.53
C TYR A 175 -23.71 5.50 -12.05
N PHE A 176 -22.90 4.88 -11.18
CA PHE A 176 -21.60 4.30 -11.57
C PHE A 176 -21.75 3.03 -12.43
N GLN A 177 -22.74 2.18 -12.15
CA GLN A 177 -23.06 1.02 -12.99
C GLN A 177 -23.65 1.44 -14.35
N GLN A 178 -24.42 2.53 -14.39
CA GLN A 178 -25.14 2.95 -15.58
C GLN A 178 -24.31 3.83 -16.52
N SER A 179 -23.26 4.53 -16.08
CA SER A 179 -22.44 5.37 -16.97
C SER A 179 -21.28 4.61 -17.66
N CYS A 180 -20.70 3.60 -17.01
CA CYS A 180 -19.61 2.79 -17.57
C CYS A 180 -20.06 1.93 -18.77
N LEU A 181 -21.32 1.49 -18.79
CA LEU A 181 -21.89 0.70 -19.89
C LEU A 181 -22.22 1.52 -21.15
N TYR A 182 -22.41 2.84 -21.04
CA TYR A 182 -22.86 3.69 -22.14
C TYR A 182 -21.77 4.58 -22.76
N SER A 183 -20.62 4.76 -22.10
CA SER A 183 -19.55 5.69 -22.56
C SER A 183 -18.39 5.03 -23.31
N LEU A 184 -18.24 3.70 -23.24
CA LEU A 184 -17.19 2.94 -23.95
C LEU A 184 -17.22 3.04 -25.50
N PRO A 185 -18.37 3.21 -26.19
CA PRO A 185 -18.37 3.34 -27.65
C PRO A 185 -18.06 4.74 -28.19
N GLN A 186 -18.21 5.82 -27.40
CA GLN A 186 -18.16 7.19 -27.95
C GLN A 186 -16.76 7.80 -28.03
N LEU A 187 -15.83 7.41 -27.14
CA LEU A 187 -14.44 7.89 -27.17
C LEU A 187 -13.62 7.28 -28.32
N ALA A 188 -13.99 6.10 -28.83
CA ALA A 188 -13.36 5.51 -30.02
C ALA A 188 -13.78 6.20 -31.34
N VAL A 189 -14.85 7.01 -31.32
CA VAL A 189 -15.38 7.74 -32.49
C VAL A 189 -14.85 9.18 -32.51
N SER A 190 -14.54 9.79 -31.36
CA SER A 190 -14.08 11.19 -31.32
C SER A 190 -12.63 11.39 -31.78
N SER A 191 -11.79 10.35 -31.81
CA SER A 191 -10.46 10.43 -32.46
C SER A 191 -10.53 10.20 -33.98
N ALA A 192 -11.72 9.99 -34.55
CA ALA A 192 -11.92 9.73 -35.99
C ALA A 192 -12.48 10.93 -36.77
N THR A 193 -12.70 12.08 -36.14
CA THR A 193 -13.27 13.29 -36.79
C THR A 193 -12.23 14.27 -37.34
N TRP A 194 -10.93 13.91 -37.37
CA TRP A 194 -9.87 14.74 -37.98
C TRP A 194 -9.54 14.38 -39.45
N ILE A 195 -10.42 13.68 -40.16
CA ILE A 195 -10.30 13.53 -41.62
C ILE A 195 -11.60 14.04 -42.26
N GLY A 196 -11.67 15.36 -42.41
CA GLY A 196 -12.57 15.99 -43.34
C GLY A 196 -12.13 15.65 -44.76
N THR A 197 -13.04 15.06 -45.53
CA THR A 197 -13.12 15.20 -46.99
C THR A 197 -13.84 16.51 -47.32
N PRO A 198 -13.75 17.07 -48.54
CA PRO A 198 -13.30 16.48 -49.81
C PRO A 198 -11.80 16.56 -50.07
#